data_AF-A0A2M7PVI1-F1
#
_entry.id   AF-A0A2M7PVI1-F1
#
_cell.length_a   1.000
_cell.length_b   1.000
_cell.length_c   1.000
_cell.angle_alpha   90.00
_cell.angle_beta   90.00
_cell.angle_gamma   90.00
#
_symmetry.space_group_name_H-M   'P 1'
#
loop_
_entity.id
_entity.type
_entity.pdbx_description
1 polymer ?
#
loop_
_entity_poly.entity_id
_entity_poly.type
_entity_poly.pdbx_seq_one_letter_code
_entity_poly.pdbx_strand_id
1 'polypeptide(L)'
;MKLLIIYASRFAYQPMSKTLDDFTDETQGAEFEQVLVAFIHAEKQDEADPKGVEDKLLKNLKWAAKKNDTQKIVLHSFAHLAESKADAHFTKEIFDRVEVRLEKADYTTSQTPFGYFLDLDLQAPGISQARIFKGF
;
A
#
# COMPACT_ATOMS: atom_id res chain seq x y z
N MET A 1 11.09 -6.62 -0.56
CA MET A 1 9.76 -6.03 -0.29
C MET A 1 8.73 -7.14 -0.16
N LYS A 2 7.82 -7.05 0.82
CA LYS A 2 6.65 -7.94 0.94
C LYS A 2 5.34 -7.18 0.72
N LEU A 3 4.42 -7.81 0.00
CA LEU A 3 3.10 -7.29 -0.31
C LEU A 3 2.04 -8.28 0.17
N LEU A 4 1.08 -7.80 0.94
CA LEU A 4 -0.21 -8.43 1.10
C LEU A 4 -1.24 -7.55 0.38
N ILE A 5 -1.83 -8.06 -0.69
CA ILE A 5 -2.76 -7.33 -1.53
C ILE A 5 -4.15 -7.91 -1.30
N ILE A 6 -5.08 -7.05 -0.92
CA ILE A 6 -6.46 -7.43 -0.65
C ILE A 6 -7.38 -6.56 -1.49
N TYR A 7 -8.14 -7.18 -2.40
CA TYR A 7 -9.32 -6.53 -2.95
C TYR A 7 -10.40 -6.49 -1.88
N ALA A 8 -10.97 -5.31 -1.68
CA ALA A 8 -12.00 -5.06 -0.68
C ALA A 8 -13.24 -4.47 -1.35
N SER A 9 -14.43 -5.01 -1.01
CA SER A 9 -15.68 -4.36 -1.38
C SER A 9 -15.82 -3.02 -0.67
N ARG A 10 -15.30 -2.94 0.57
CA ARG A 10 -15.17 -1.72 1.36
C ARG A 10 -13.87 -1.76 2.17
N PHE A 11 -13.15 -0.64 2.18
CA PHE A 11 -12.01 -0.39 3.04
C PHE A 11 -12.16 0.99 3.67
N ALA A 12 -12.01 1.10 4.98
CA ALA A 12 -11.96 2.38 5.67
C ALA A 12 -10.85 2.37 6.72
N TYR A 13 -10.35 3.55 7.06
CA TYR A 13 -9.39 3.72 8.13
C TYR A 13 -9.66 4.98 8.95
N GLN A 14 -9.18 4.98 10.20
CA GLN A 14 -9.14 6.15 11.08
C GLN A 14 -7.75 6.26 11.73
N PRO A 15 -7.03 7.39 11.57
CA PRO A 15 -5.77 7.62 12.28
C PRO A 15 -5.99 7.74 13.78
N MET A 16 -5.14 7.05 14.55
CA MET A 16 -5.24 7.00 16.01
C MET A 16 -4.04 7.64 16.70
N SER A 17 -2.83 7.16 16.42
CA SER A 17 -1.61 7.68 17.05
C SER A 17 -0.46 7.74 16.05
N LYS A 18 0.20 8.91 16.01
CA LYS A 18 1.41 9.13 15.24
C LYS A 18 2.58 8.36 15.86
N THR A 19 3.40 7.75 15.02
CA THR A 19 4.57 6.95 15.42
C THR A 19 5.87 7.48 14.85
N LEU A 20 5.81 8.32 13.82
CA LEU A 20 6.95 8.96 13.18
C LEU A 20 6.71 10.46 13.08
N ASP A 21 7.43 11.25 13.88
CA ASP A 21 7.21 12.69 14.02
C ASP A 21 7.54 13.49 12.76
N ASP A 22 8.43 12.96 11.92
CA ASP A 22 8.95 13.62 10.71
C ASP A 22 7.96 13.66 9.53
N PHE A 23 6.78 13.03 9.66
CA PHE A 23 5.75 13.00 8.62
C PHE A 23 4.54 13.89 8.98
N THR A 24 3.71 14.20 7.99
CA THR A 24 2.57 15.12 8.14
C THR A 24 1.58 14.69 9.23
N ASP A 25 0.99 15.68 9.90
CA ASP A 25 -0.12 15.47 10.81
C ASP A 25 -1.40 15.15 10.06
N GLU A 26 -1.93 13.94 10.27
CA GLU A 26 -3.12 13.44 9.60
C GLU A 26 -4.09 12.85 10.62
N THR A 27 -5.28 13.44 10.73
CA THR A 27 -6.31 13.02 11.70
C THR A 27 -7.60 12.57 11.03
N GLN A 28 -7.71 12.78 9.72
CA GLN A 28 -8.91 12.45 8.97
C GLN A 28 -8.86 10.98 8.51
N GLY A 29 -9.94 10.27 8.78
CA GLY A 29 -10.19 8.96 8.18
C GLY A 29 -10.68 9.08 6.74
N ALA A 30 -10.68 7.96 6.03
CA ALA A 30 -11.23 7.86 4.69
C ALA A 30 -11.86 6.49 4.45
N GLU A 31 -12.74 6.43 3.46
CA GLU A 31 -13.44 5.21 3.04
C GLU A 31 -13.39 5.04 1.52
N PHE A 32 -13.25 3.80 1.08
CA PHE A 32 -13.08 3.40 -0.31
C PHE A 32 -13.93 2.16 -0.59
N GLU A 33 -14.59 2.13 -1.75
CA GLU A 33 -15.35 0.99 -2.22
C GLU A 33 -14.72 0.37 -3.47
N GLN A 34 -14.81 -0.96 -3.59
CA GLN A 34 -14.31 -1.75 -4.72
C GLN A 34 -12.85 -1.42 -5.03
N VAL A 35 -11.99 -1.55 -4.03
CA VAL A 35 -10.63 -1.03 -4.02
C VAL A 35 -9.62 -2.14 -3.81
N LEU A 36 -8.45 -2.01 -4.42
CA LEU A 36 -7.30 -2.84 -4.13
C LEU A 36 -6.47 -2.19 -3.02
N VAL A 37 -6.44 -2.79 -1.83
CA VAL A 37 -5.60 -2.33 -0.72
C VAL A 37 -4.29 -3.10 -0.73
N ALA A 38 -3.18 -2.39 -0.88
CA ALA A 38 -1.84 -2.97 -0.85
C ALA A 38 -1.19 -2.65 0.49
N PHE A 39 -1.09 -3.67 1.35
CA PHE A 39 -0.29 -3.65 2.57
C PHE A 39 1.17 -3.92 2.18
N ILE A 40 2.01 -2.90 2.31
CA ILE A 40 3.38 -2.90 1.78
C ILE A 40 4.39 -2.85 2.93
N HIS A 41 5.34 -3.77 2.91
CA HIS A 41 6.49 -3.81 3.80
C HIS A 41 7.77 -3.67 2.98
N ALA A 42 8.47 -2.55 3.11
CA ALA A 42 9.81 -2.37 2.55
C ALA A 42 10.87 -2.97 3.50
N GLU A 43 11.74 -3.82 2.96
CA GLU A 43 12.82 -4.51 3.67
C GLU A 43 14.15 -3.79 3.42
N LYS A 44 15.12 -3.93 4.34
CA LYS A 44 16.42 -3.25 4.25
C LYS A 44 17.14 -3.46 2.90
N GLN A 45 17.03 -4.65 2.32
CA GLN A 45 17.65 -4.98 1.02
C GLN A 45 17.05 -4.20 -0.17
N ASP A 46 15.85 -3.65 -0.02
CA ASP A 46 15.16 -2.91 -1.08
C ASP A 46 15.87 -1.57 -1.37
N GLU A 47 16.58 -1.02 -0.38
CA GLU A 47 17.37 0.21 -0.51
C GLU A 47 18.51 0.10 -1.53
N ALA A 48 18.98 -1.13 -1.81
CA ALA A 48 20.08 -1.37 -2.74
C ALA A 48 19.67 -1.23 -4.22
N ASP A 49 18.38 -1.38 -4.55
CA ASP A 49 17.85 -1.19 -5.90
C ASP A 49 16.44 -0.54 -5.86
N PRO A 50 16.36 0.77 -5.52
CA PRO A 50 15.08 1.48 -5.37
C PRO A 50 14.20 1.40 -6.63
N LYS A 51 14.81 1.50 -7.80
CA LYS A 51 14.09 1.50 -9.08
C LYS A 51 13.55 0.11 -9.41
N GLY A 52 14.35 -0.94 -9.20
CA GLY A 52 13.90 -2.31 -9.45
C GLY A 52 12.77 -2.73 -8.53
N VAL A 53 12.80 -2.36 -7.24
CA VAL A 53 11.70 -2.64 -6.32
C VAL A 53 10.44 -1.84 -6.66
N GLU A 54 10.58 -0.58 -7.07
CA GLU A 54 9.47 0.26 -7.54
C GLU A 54 8.79 -0.34 -8.77
N ASP A 55 9.56 -0.78 -9.76
CA ASP A 55 9.03 -1.40 -10.98
C ASP A 55 8.32 -2.73 -10.68
N LYS A 56 8.86 -3.53 -9.76
CA LYS A 56 8.21 -4.78 -9.30
C LYS A 56 6.92 -4.48 -8.55
N LEU A 57 6.92 -3.49 -7.64
CA LEU A 57 5.72 -3.06 -6.91
C LEU A 57 4.63 -2.63 -7.89
N LEU A 58 4.93 -1.69 -8.79
CA LEU A 58 3.99 -1.18 -9.78
C LEU A 58 3.39 -2.30 -10.65
N LYS A 59 4.21 -3.24 -11.11
CA LYS A 59 3.74 -4.40 -11.90
C LYS A 59 2.77 -5.28 -11.11
N ASN A 60 3.07 -5.57 -9.85
CA ASN A 60 2.20 -6.40 -9.01
C ASN A 60 0.87 -5.70 -8.73
N LEU A 61 0.88 -4.39 -8.44
CA LEU A 61 -0.35 -3.62 -8.20
C LEU A 61 -1.25 -3.58 -9.43
N LYS A 62 -0.70 -3.23 -10.60
CA LYS A 62 -1.48 -3.20 -11.86
C LYS A 62 -2.03 -4.57 -12.23
N TRP A 63 -1.24 -5.63 -12.05
CA TRP A 63 -1.69 -7.00 -12.31
C TRP A 63 -2.83 -7.39 -11.36
N ALA A 64 -2.71 -7.14 -10.07
CA ALA A 64 -3.73 -7.49 -9.08
C ALA A 64 -5.02 -6.65 -9.24
N ALA A 65 -4.89 -5.36 -9.56
CA ALA A 65 -6.01 -4.48 -9.87
C ALA A 65 -6.78 -4.98 -11.10
N LYS A 66 -6.07 -5.32 -12.19
CA LYS A 66 -6.66 -5.93 -13.39
C LYS A 66 -7.35 -7.27 -13.11
N LYS A 67 -6.81 -8.09 -12.21
CA LYS A 67 -7.43 -9.37 -11.82
C LYS A 67 -8.75 -9.21 -11.06
N ASN A 68 -8.91 -8.10 -10.35
CA ASN A 68 -10.08 -7.79 -9.55
C ASN A 68 -10.97 -6.70 -10.18
N ASP A 69 -10.75 -6.40 -11.47
CA ASP A 69 -11.51 -5.43 -12.25
C ASP A 69 -11.72 -4.09 -11.54
N THR A 70 -10.65 -3.54 -10.96
CA THR A 70 -10.67 -2.23 -10.28
C THR A 70 -9.56 -1.32 -10.78
N GLN A 71 -9.85 -0.02 -10.79
CA GLN A 71 -8.89 1.05 -11.04
C GLN A 71 -8.50 1.80 -9.76
N LYS A 72 -9.09 1.45 -8.62
CA LYS A 72 -8.83 2.10 -7.33
C LYS A 72 -7.80 1.32 -6.54
N ILE A 73 -6.72 1.98 -6.12
CA ILE A 73 -5.63 1.37 -5.37
C ILE A 73 -5.34 2.22 -4.13
N VAL A 74 -5.27 1.59 -2.96
CA VAL A 74 -4.78 2.22 -1.73
C VAL A 74 -3.44 1.62 -1.35
N LEU A 75 -2.43 2.48 -1.18
CA LEU A 75 -1.12 2.10 -0.65
C LEU A 75 -1.15 2.27 0.86
N HIS A 76 -0.93 1.18 1.59
CA HIS A 76 -0.93 1.17 3.04
C HIS A 76 0.41 0.65 3.57
N SER A 77 1.11 1.50 4.33
CA SER A 77 2.39 1.13 4.96
C SER A 77 2.14 0.12 6.09
N PHE A 78 2.74 -1.07 5.98
CA PHE A 78 2.50 -2.17 6.90
C PHE A 78 3.79 -2.93 7.25
N ALA A 79 4.53 -2.39 8.23
CA ALA A 79 5.86 -2.87 8.63
C ALA A 79 5.87 -4.17 9.47
N HIS A 80 4.92 -5.08 9.28
CA HIS A 80 4.77 -6.33 10.06
C HIS A 80 4.81 -7.63 9.23
N LEU A 81 5.00 -7.57 7.91
CA LEU A 81 5.12 -8.74 7.02
C LEU A 81 6.50 -9.42 6.98
N ALA A 82 7.53 -8.83 7.57
CA ALA A 82 8.90 -9.33 7.57
C ALA A 82 9.67 -8.84 8.81
N GLU A 83 10.84 -9.44 9.07
CA GLU A 83 11.69 -9.10 10.22
C GLU A 83 12.53 -7.82 9.96
N SER A 84 13.12 -7.70 8.77
CA SER A 84 13.94 -6.55 8.40
C SER A 84 13.08 -5.41 7.85
N LYS A 85 13.40 -4.17 8.21
CA LYS A 85 12.70 -2.97 7.74
C LYS A 85 13.66 -2.05 7.01
N ALA A 86 13.20 -1.43 5.93
CA ALA A 86 13.89 -0.33 5.31
C ALA A 86 13.72 0.97 6.12
N ASP A 87 14.52 1.97 5.78
CA ASP A 87 14.35 3.34 6.27
C ASP A 87 12.95 3.90 5.93
N ALA A 88 12.41 4.73 6.84
CA ALA A 88 11.08 5.29 6.71
C ALA A 88 10.97 6.30 5.56
N HIS A 89 11.98 7.15 5.35
CA HIS A 89 12.00 8.10 4.24
C HIS A 89 12.15 7.39 2.91
N PHE A 90 13.02 6.38 2.83
CA PHE A 90 13.11 5.51 1.64
C PHE A 90 11.74 4.91 1.28
N THR A 91 11.04 4.36 2.28
CA THR A 91 9.73 3.74 2.08
C THR A 91 8.70 4.77 1.61
N LYS A 92 8.65 5.95 2.23
CA LYS A 92 7.74 7.03 1.82
C LYS A 92 8.01 7.49 0.39
N GLU A 93 9.27 7.65 0.02
CA GLU A 93 9.66 8.09 -1.32
C GLU A 93 9.24 7.07 -2.39
N ILE A 94 9.34 5.77 -2.11
CA ILE A 94 8.82 4.71 -2.98
C ILE A 94 7.30 4.84 -3.15
N PHE A 95 6.55 5.08 -2.06
CA PHE A 95 5.09 5.25 -2.13
C PHE A 95 4.71 6.43 -3.03
N ASP A 96 5.37 7.57 -2.84
CA ASP A 96 5.09 8.79 -3.62
C ASP A 96 5.37 8.61 -5.10
N ARG A 97 6.50 7.96 -5.45
CA ARG A 97 6.83 7.67 -6.85
C ARG A 97 5.85 6.66 -7.47
N VAL A 98 5.43 5.64 -6.72
CA VAL A 98 4.47 4.64 -7.21
C VAL A 98 3.09 5.25 -7.42
N GLU A 99 2.62 6.09 -6.51
CA GLU A 99 1.33 6.79 -6.65
C GLU A 99 1.29 7.60 -7.95
N VAL A 100 2.29 8.47 -8.18
CA VAL A 100 2.40 9.27 -9.41
C VAL A 100 2.43 8.38 -10.67
N ARG A 101 3.10 7.23 -10.62
CA ARG A 101 3.18 6.28 -11.76
C ARG A 101 1.91 5.47 -11.98
N LEU A 102 1.11 5.26 -10.94
CA LEU A 102 -0.21 4.64 -11.05
C LEU A 102 -1.21 5.62 -11.64
N GLU A 103 -1.23 6.86 -11.17
CA GLU A 103 -2.09 7.94 -11.70
C GLU A 103 -1.81 8.22 -13.18
N LYS A 104 -0.53 8.28 -13.59
CA LYS A 104 -0.14 8.38 -15.00
C LYS A 104 -0.57 7.20 -15.88
N ALA A 105 -1.04 6.12 -15.27
CA ALA A 105 -1.57 4.94 -15.95
C ALA A 105 -3.07 4.76 -15.68
N ASP A 106 -3.77 5.86 -15.37
CA ASP A 106 -5.23 5.96 -15.23
C ASP A 106 -5.81 5.17 -14.03
N TYR A 107 -5.01 4.96 -12.97
CA TYR A 107 -5.51 4.44 -11.69
C TYR A 107 -5.83 5.60 -10.74
N THR A 108 -6.95 5.48 -10.02
CA THR A 108 -7.22 6.34 -8.85
C THR A 108 -6.44 5.77 -7.67
N THR A 109 -5.44 6.50 -7.19
CA THR A 109 -4.56 6.03 -6.13
C THR A 109 -4.71 6.91 -4.89
N SER A 110 -4.55 6.31 -3.72
CA SER A 110 -4.46 7.04 -2.46
C SER A 110 -3.47 6.35 -1.52
N GLN A 111 -2.87 7.10 -0.61
CA GLN A 111 -2.07 6.55 0.49
C GLN A 111 -2.86 6.68 1.80
N THR A 112 -2.76 5.68 2.68
CA THR A 112 -3.13 5.89 4.09
C THR A 112 -2.07 6.75 4.78
N PRO A 113 -2.41 7.47 5.87
CA PRO A 113 -1.44 8.25 6.62
C PRO A 113 -0.18 7.46 7.00
N PHE A 114 0.97 7.97 6.59
CA PHE A 114 2.25 7.32 6.80
C PHE A 114 2.78 7.61 8.20
N GLY A 115 3.27 6.60 8.91
CA GLY A 115 3.76 6.77 10.28
C GLY A 115 2.65 6.88 11.32
N TYR A 116 1.51 6.22 11.10
CA TYR A 116 0.39 6.16 12.05
C TYR A 116 -0.02 4.73 12.34
N PHE A 117 -0.47 4.49 13.57
CA PHE A 117 -1.40 3.40 13.83
C PHE A 117 -2.80 3.81 13.39
N LEU A 118 -3.45 2.94 12.61
CA LEU A 118 -4.78 3.14 12.05
C LEU A 118 -5.71 2.06 12.56
N ASP A 119 -6.92 2.44 12.95
CA ASP A 119 -8.03 1.49 13.00
C ASP A 119 -8.43 1.19 11.55
N LEU A 120 -8.53 -0.09 11.21
CA LEU A 120 -8.86 -0.55 9.85
C LEU A 120 -10.18 -1.31 9.85
N ASP A 121 -11.05 -0.96 8.91
CA ASP A 121 -12.23 -1.74 8.54
C ASP A 121 -12.04 -2.26 7.11
N LEU A 122 -12.13 -3.58 6.95
CA LEU A 122 -11.79 -4.26 5.71
C LEU A 122 -12.80 -5.38 5.42
N GLN A 123 -13.60 -5.18 4.38
CA GLN A 123 -14.51 -6.20 3.87
C GLN A 123 -13.90 -6.86 2.62
N ALA A 124 -13.24 -8.00 2.84
CA ALA A 124 -12.59 -8.77 1.79
C ALA A 124 -13.50 -9.91 1.30
N PRO A 125 -14.02 -9.87 0.05
CA PRO A 125 -14.86 -10.94 -0.48
C PRO A 125 -14.07 -12.25 -0.66
N GLY A 126 -14.76 -13.37 -0.46
CA GLY A 126 -14.21 -14.73 -0.57
C GLY A 126 -14.03 -15.23 -2.00
N ILE A 127 -13.27 -14.52 -2.85
CA ILE A 127 -12.97 -14.93 -4.23
C ILE A 127 -11.48 -15.27 -4.40
N SER A 128 -11.16 -16.16 -5.35
CA SER A 128 -9.84 -16.79 -5.49
C SER A 128 -8.66 -15.82 -5.58
N GLN A 129 -8.86 -14.61 -6.12
CA GLN A 129 -7.79 -13.63 -6.37
C GLN A 129 -7.96 -12.32 -5.58
N ALA A 130 -8.88 -12.29 -4.62
CA ALA A 130 -9.05 -11.12 -3.75
C ALA A 130 -7.96 -11.01 -2.68
N ARG A 131 -7.15 -12.05 -2.43
CA ARG A 131 -6.14 -12.05 -1.37
C ARG A 131 -4.86 -12.68 -1.89
N ILE A 132 -3.81 -11.88 -2.06
CA ILE A 132 -2.57 -12.28 -2.71
C ILE A 132 -1.39 -11.86 -1.84
N PHE A 133 -0.43 -12.77 -1.64
CA PHE A 133 0.88 -12.45 -1.07
C PHE A 133 1.96 -12.49 -2.16
N LYS A 134 2.89 -11.53 -2.13
CA LYS A 134 4.08 -11.49 -3.00
C LYS A 134 5.28 -10.99 -2.21
N GLY A 135 6.43 -11.64 -2.38
CA GLY A 135 7.73 -11.18 -1.87
C GLY A 135 8.75 -11.20 -2.99
N PHE A 136 9.63 -10.19 -3.03
CA PHE A 136 10.66 -10.03 -4.06
C PHE A 136 11.79 -9.11 -3.64
#